data_AF-A0AAD7A711-F1
#
_entry.id   AF-A0AAD7A711-F1
#
_cell.length_a   1.000
_cell.length_b   1.000
_cell.length_c   1.000
_cell.angle_alpha   90.00
_cell.angle_beta   90.00
_cell.angle_gamma   90.00
#
_symmetry.space_group_name_H-M   'P 1'
#
loop_
_entity.id
_entity.type
_entity.pdbx_description
1 polymer ?
#
loop_
_entity_poly.entity_id
_entity_poly.type
_entity_poly.pdbx_seq_one_letter_code
_entity_poly.pdbx_strand_id
1 'polypeptide(L)'
;MLVECTLQSVSESTNCIHLSTSDLTVSSALFNEKGIPFQYVASFVRLGHKYDFKALFDIAVERLAFENPTTLEEYVALLDALRPAIGKTVNHSTTRIVHYAGIHYDMLTLARENNLLAILPCAYYRFAKGSLESIFREIQSLDGTVSTLSALDRITCALGHERLLQAQWQSGNSLGWLIAWKPAPDCKNVSRCQRRQQSRLNTILISAKVHSFIRVSYVQKAFCAPCAQLAETPLAAGRAKMWEDLPSFSTSLPGAS
;
A
#
# COMPACT_ATOMS: atom_id res chain seq x y z
N MET A 1 -39.45 5.68 18.40
CA MET A 1 -38.93 4.76 19.42
C MET A 1 -37.45 4.59 19.11
N LEU A 2 -36.62 5.42 19.76
CA LEU A 2 -35.16 5.38 19.69
C LEU A 2 -34.71 4.42 20.79
N VAL A 3 -33.87 3.45 20.45
CA VAL A 3 -33.21 2.60 21.45
C VAL A 3 -31.80 3.16 21.64
N GLU A 4 -31.59 3.80 22.79
CA GLU A 4 -30.27 4.15 23.30
C GLU A 4 -29.51 2.87 23.65
N CYS A 5 -28.31 2.72 23.10
CA CYS A 5 -27.42 1.62 23.44
C CYS A 5 -26.37 2.14 24.44
N THR A 6 -26.66 1.97 25.73
CA THR A 6 -25.76 2.36 26.82
C THR A 6 -24.64 1.32 26.93
N LEU A 7 -23.40 1.72 26.62
CA LEU A 7 -22.19 0.95 26.88
C LEU A 7 -21.92 0.92 28.39
N GLN A 8 -22.29 -0.18 29.06
CA GLN A 8 -21.87 -0.47 30.42
C GLN A 8 -20.51 -1.20 30.43
N SER A 9 -19.62 -0.76 31.32
CA SER A 9 -18.28 -1.32 31.53
C SER A 9 -18.34 -2.81 31.87
N VAL A 10 -17.64 -3.62 31.08
CA VAL A 10 -17.56 -5.08 31.26
C VAL A 10 -16.40 -5.40 32.20
N SER A 11 -16.73 -5.84 33.42
CA SER A 11 -15.82 -6.60 34.27
C SER A 11 -15.80 -8.06 33.83
N GLU A 12 -14.63 -8.66 33.92
CA GLU A 12 -14.31 -10.02 33.48
C GLU A 12 -15.27 -11.07 34.06
N SER A 13 -16.24 -11.53 33.25
CA SER A 13 -16.90 -12.81 33.47
C SER A 13 -17.35 -13.38 32.12
N THR A 14 -17.11 -14.67 31.97
CA THR A 14 -17.26 -15.49 30.77
C THR A 14 -18.73 -15.61 30.35
N ASN A 15 -19.31 -14.56 29.79
CA ASN A 15 -20.63 -14.62 29.15
C ASN A 15 -20.46 -14.91 27.66
N CYS A 16 -20.77 -16.14 27.27
CA CYS A 16 -20.99 -16.50 25.87
C CYS A 16 -22.13 -15.63 25.32
N ILE A 17 -21.79 -14.68 24.46
CA ILE A 17 -22.76 -13.91 23.68
C ILE A 17 -23.48 -14.91 22.76
N HIS A 18 -24.70 -15.32 23.14
CA HIS A 18 -25.60 -16.01 22.24
C HIS A 18 -26.06 -15.01 21.17
N LEU A 19 -25.31 -14.93 20.06
CA LEU A 19 -25.77 -14.26 18.85
C LEU A 19 -26.95 -15.06 18.30
N SER A 20 -28.15 -14.46 18.33
CA SER A 20 -29.34 -15.11 17.79
C SER A 20 -29.17 -15.26 16.27
N THR A 21 -29.68 -16.35 15.70
CA THR A 21 -29.61 -16.57 14.23
C THR A 21 -30.38 -15.50 13.43
N SER A 22 -31.24 -14.72 14.07
CA SER A 22 -31.88 -13.53 13.50
C SER A 22 -30.93 -12.34 13.34
N ASP A 23 -29.87 -12.22 14.16
CA ASP A 23 -28.87 -11.14 14.06
C ASP A 23 -27.88 -11.34 12.90
N LEU A 24 -27.81 -12.56 12.35
CA LEU A 24 -27.04 -12.86 11.13
C LEU A 24 -27.65 -12.22 9.86
N THR A 25 -28.86 -11.66 9.92
CA THR A 25 -29.46 -10.96 8.77
C THR A 25 -28.86 -9.57 8.55
N VAL A 26 -28.37 -8.89 9.62
CA VAL A 26 -27.60 -7.63 9.54
C VAL A 26 -26.27 -7.84 8.79
N SER A 27 -25.78 -9.08 8.77
CA SER A 27 -24.52 -9.49 8.15
C SER A 27 -24.48 -9.25 6.64
N SER A 28 -25.55 -9.61 5.90
CA SER A 28 -25.52 -9.57 4.43
C SER A 28 -25.43 -8.16 3.83
N ALA A 29 -26.11 -7.18 4.43
CA ALA A 29 -26.11 -5.81 3.94
C ALA A 29 -24.72 -5.16 4.15
N LEU A 30 -24.13 -5.35 5.33
CA LEU A 30 -22.82 -4.81 5.67
C LEU A 30 -21.70 -5.42 4.81
N PHE A 31 -21.81 -6.70 4.45
CA PHE A 31 -20.84 -7.33 3.53
C PHE A 31 -20.90 -6.78 2.11
N ASN A 32 -22.08 -6.33 1.67
CA ASN A 32 -22.32 -5.78 0.34
C ASN A 32 -22.01 -4.28 0.25
N GLU A 33 -21.71 -3.61 1.37
CA GLU A 33 -21.31 -2.21 1.33
C GLU A 33 -19.98 -2.01 0.59
N LYS A 34 -19.97 -1.01 -0.28
CA LYS A 34 -18.82 -0.68 -1.13
C LYS A 34 -17.58 -0.37 -0.29
N GLY A 35 -17.73 0.28 0.86
CA GLY A 35 -16.67 0.53 1.82
C GLY A 35 -17.20 0.50 3.25
N ILE A 36 -16.49 -0.18 4.14
CA ILE A 36 -16.84 -0.28 5.56
C ILE A 36 -15.76 0.37 6.45
N PRO A 37 -16.10 0.91 7.63
CA PRO A 37 -15.10 1.40 8.58
C PRO A 37 -14.06 0.34 8.96
N PHE A 38 -12.80 0.76 9.12
CA PHE A 38 -11.69 -0.13 9.45
C PHE A 38 -11.91 -0.89 10.76
N GLN A 39 -12.58 -0.28 11.74
CA GLN A 39 -12.88 -0.89 13.02
C GLN A 39 -13.69 -2.19 12.85
N TYR A 40 -14.61 -2.26 11.88
CA TYR A 40 -15.32 -3.49 11.56
C TYR A 40 -14.40 -4.52 10.94
N VAL A 41 -13.55 -4.13 9.99
CA VAL A 41 -12.55 -5.03 9.38
C VAL A 41 -11.63 -5.62 10.46
N ALA A 42 -11.08 -4.78 11.34
CA ALA A 42 -10.24 -5.21 12.46
C ALA A 42 -10.97 -6.16 13.41
N SER A 43 -12.24 -5.88 13.70
CA SER A 43 -13.09 -6.75 14.53
C SER A 43 -13.30 -8.11 13.84
N PHE A 44 -13.56 -8.12 12.53
CA PHE A 44 -13.76 -9.35 11.77
C PHE A 44 -12.50 -10.20 11.69
N VAL A 45 -11.32 -9.59 11.52
CA VAL A 45 -10.04 -10.33 11.60
C VAL A 45 -9.87 -10.96 12.99
N ARG A 46 -10.00 -10.16 14.06
CA ARG A 46 -9.73 -10.65 15.43
C ARG A 46 -10.74 -11.70 15.90
N LEU A 47 -12.03 -11.47 15.66
CA LEU A 47 -13.10 -12.43 16.02
C LEU A 47 -13.03 -13.67 15.14
N GLY A 48 -12.82 -13.49 13.84
CA GLY A 48 -12.66 -14.56 12.87
C GLY A 48 -11.50 -15.49 13.23
N HIS A 49 -10.35 -14.93 13.61
CA HIS A 49 -9.19 -15.69 14.05
C HIS A 49 -9.39 -16.34 15.43
N LYS A 50 -9.96 -15.61 16.41
CA LYS A 50 -10.13 -16.11 17.79
C LYS A 50 -11.16 -17.24 17.90
N TYR A 51 -12.26 -17.16 17.15
CA TYR A 51 -13.39 -18.09 17.25
C TYR A 51 -13.56 -18.98 16.01
N ASP A 52 -12.58 -18.96 15.10
CA ASP A 52 -12.60 -19.70 13.83
C ASP A 52 -13.84 -19.41 12.95
N PHE A 53 -14.29 -18.15 12.95
CA PHE A 53 -15.36 -17.70 12.05
C PHE A 53 -14.79 -17.40 10.67
N LYS A 54 -14.48 -18.47 9.94
CA LYS A 54 -13.79 -18.42 8.65
C LYS A 54 -14.40 -17.41 7.67
N ALA A 55 -15.73 -17.38 7.53
CA ALA A 55 -16.40 -16.45 6.61
C ALA A 55 -16.13 -14.97 6.96
N LEU A 56 -16.16 -14.60 8.24
CA LEU A 56 -15.84 -13.24 8.68
C LEU A 56 -14.37 -12.91 8.44
N PHE A 57 -13.49 -13.85 8.75
CA PHE A 57 -12.05 -13.70 8.54
C PHE A 57 -11.72 -13.50 7.06
N ASP A 58 -12.25 -14.37 6.18
CA ASP A 58 -12.03 -14.33 4.73
C ASP A 58 -12.48 -12.98 4.14
N ILE A 59 -13.66 -12.49 4.50
CA ILE A 59 -14.19 -11.19 4.04
C ILE A 59 -13.26 -10.04 4.45
N ALA A 60 -12.77 -10.06 5.69
CA ALA A 60 -11.89 -9.02 6.20
C ALA A 60 -10.53 -9.05 5.50
N VAL A 61 -9.96 -10.24 5.31
CA VAL A 61 -8.69 -10.44 4.59
C VAL A 61 -8.82 -10.02 3.14
N GLU A 62 -9.93 -10.35 2.46
CA GLU A 62 -10.19 -9.91 1.08
C GLU A 62 -10.19 -8.38 0.97
N ARG A 63 -10.82 -7.68 1.92
CA ARG A 63 -10.82 -6.21 1.96
C ARG A 63 -9.42 -5.65 2.23
N LEU A 64 -8.66 -6.24 3.14
CA LEU A 64 -7.28 -5.82 3.42
C LEU A 64 -6.35 -6.06 2.22
N ALA A 65 -6.51 -7.18 1.52
CA ALA A 65 -5.74 -7.52 0.32
C ALA A 65 -6.09 -6.61 -0.86
N PHE A 66 -7.35 -6.18 -0.98
CA PHE A 66 -7.72 -5.16 -1.96
C PHE A 66 -6.99 -3.82 -1.72
N GLU A 67 -6.86 -3.40 -0.46
CA GLU A 67 -6.16 -2.17 -0.09
C GLU A 67 -4.62 -2.33 -0.11
N ASN A 68 -4.14 -3.55 0.10
CA ASN A 68 -2.72 -3.92 0.07
C ASN A 68 -2.50 -5.10 -0.88
N PRO A 69 -2.54 -4.83 -2.21
CA PRO A 69 -2.43 -5.86 -3.22
C PRO A 69 -1.22 -6.77 -3.05
N THR A 70 -1.37 -8.02 -3.46
CA THR A 70 -0.29 -9.02 -3.40
C THR A 70 0.45 -9.13 -4.72
N THR A 71 -0.17 -8.68 -5.82
CA THR A 71 0.40 -8.68 -7.16
C THR A 71 0.64 -7.26 -7.69
N LEU A 72 1.59 -7.12 -8.61
CA LEU A 72 1.90 -5.83 -9.23
C LEU A 72 0.73 -5.32 -10.07
N GLU A 73 0.02 -6.22 -10.75
CA GLU A 73 -1.11 -5.94 -11.62
C GLU A 73 -2.25 -5.31 -10.83
N GLU A 74 -2.62 -5.90 -9.70
CA GLU A 74 -3.62 -5.36 -8.78
C GLU A 74 -3.18 -4.01 -8.20
N TYR A 75 -1.90 -3.85 -7.85
CA TYR A 75 -1.37 -2.58 -7.37
C TYR A 75 -1.46 -1.47 -8.43
N VAL A 76 -1.10 -1.78 -9.67
CA VAL A 76 -1.22 -0.83 -10.80
C VAL A 76 -2.69 -0.49 -11.06
N ALA A 77 -3.58 -1.49 -11.06
CA ALA A 77 -5.01 -1.29 -11.23
C ALA A 77 -5.61 -0.41 -10.12
N LEU A 78 -5.20 -0.63 -8.87
CA LEU A 78 -5.59 0.21 -7.72
C LEU A 78 -5.11 1.65 -7.91
N LEU A 79 -3.86 1.85 -8.32
CA LEU A 79 -3.33 3.18 -8.62
C LEU A 79 -4.09 3.86 -9.76
N ASP A 80 -4.47 3.13 -10.80
CA ASP A 80 -5.25 3.65 -11.92
C ASP A 80 -6.68 4.02 -11.49
N ALA A 81 -7.32 3.22 -10.65
CA ALA A 81 -8.65 3.49 -10.09
C ALA A 81 -8.67 4.72 -9.16
N LEU A 82 -7.61 4.92 -8.37
CA LEU A 82 -7.48 6.07 -7.47
C LEU A 82 -7.12 7.38 -8.19
N ARG A 83 -6.83 7.33 -9.49
CA ARG A 83 -6.45 8.53 -10.24
C ARG A 83 -7.67 9.46 -10.36
N PRO A 84 -7.59 10.70 -9.86
CA PRO A 84 -8.62 11.68 -10.20
C PRO A 84 -8.61 11.88 -11.72
N ALA A 85 -9.78 11.73 -12.36
CA ALA A 85 -9.98 12.30 -13.68
C ALA A 85 -9.64 13.79 -13.59
N ILE A 86 -8.91 14.33 -14.57
CA ILE A 86 -8.46 15.73 -14.54
C ILE A 86 -9.65 16.64 -14.20
N GLY A 87 -9.56 17.36 -13.07
CA GLY A 87 -10.63 18.25 -12.58
C GLY A 87 -11.68 17.64 -11.64
N LYS A 88 -11.55 16.37 -11.23
CA LYS A 88 -12.45 15.73 -10.23
C LYS A 88 -11.72 15.47 -8.92
N THR A 89 -12.44 15.60 -7.80
CA THR A 89 -11.99 15.14 -6.48
C THR A 89 -11.70 13.64 -6.53
N VAL A 90 -10.73 13.18 -5.72
CA VAL A 90 -10.37 11.75 -5.63
C VAL A 90 -11.64 10.97 -5.32
N ASN A 91 -11.96 10.01 -6.19
CA ASN A 91 -13.15 9.18 -5.99
C ASN A 91 -12.84 8.11 -4.93
N HIS A 92 -12.94 8.49 -3.65
CA HIS A 92 -12.79 7.56 -2.53
C HIS A 92 -13.80 6.41 -2.56
N SER A 93 -14.80 6.43 -3.45
CA SER A 93 -15.72 5.31 -3.59
C SER A 93 -15.06 4.04 -4.15
N THR A 94 -13.80 4.05 -4.60
CA THR A 94 -13.13 2.83 -5.08
C THR A 94 -12.49 2.00 -3.97
N THR A 95 -12.36 2.52 -2.75
CA THR A 95 -11.79 1.78 -1.61
C THR A 95 -12.85 0.91 -0.96
N ARG A 96 -12.44 -0.28 -0.48
CA ARG A 96 -13.28 -1.22 0.27
C ARG A 96 -13.27 -0.94 1.77
N ILE A 97 -12.37 -0.07 2.22
CA ILE A 97 -12.29 0.41 3.59
C ILE A 97 -12.41 1.94 3.57
N VAL A 98 -13.23 2.49 4.46
CA VAL A 98 -13.42 3.95 4.60
C VAL A 98 -12.10 4.58 5.02
N HIS A 99 -11.61 5.52 4.22
CA HIS A 99 -10.30 6.13 4.41
C HIS A 99 -10.31 7.19 5.52
N TYR A 100 -9.31 7.16 6.40
CA TYR A 100 -9.04 8.19 7.41
C TYR A 100 -7.53 8.37 7.62
N ALA A 101 -7.13 9.44 8.31
CA ALA A 101 -5.73 9.69 8.63
C ALA A 101 -5.22 8.62 9.61
N GLY A 102 -4.13 7.93 9.27
CA GLY A 102 -3.59 6.85 10.12
C GLY A 102 -4.02 5.44 9.72
N ILE A 103 -4.97 5.28 8.81
CA ILE A 103 -5.47 3.95 8.39
C ILE A 103 -4.38 2.96 7.98
N HIS A 104 -3.32 3.43 7.32
CA HIS A 104 -2.21 2.56 6.92
C HIS A 104 -1.39 2.04 8.11
N TYR A 105 -1.32 2.79 9.22
CA TYR A 105 -0.67 2.36 10.45
C TYR A 105 -1.49 1.24 11.06
N ASP A 106 -2.79 1.45 11.18
CA ASP A 106 -3.69 0.48 11.79
C ASP A 106 -3.77 -0.81 10.96
N MET A 107 -3.78 -0.70 9.63
CA MET A 107 -3.70 -1.86 8.73
C MET A 107 -2.41 -2.67 8.91
N LEU A 108 -1.25 -2.00 8.99
CA LEU A 108 0.04 -2.67 9.17
C LEU A 108 0.09 -3.37 10.54
N THR A 109 -0.34 -2.69 11.60
CA THR A 109 -0.43 -3.25 12.94
C THR A 109 -1.34 -4.47 12.97
N LEU A 110 -2.55 -4.36 12.42
CA LEU A 110 -3.52 -5.46 12.36
C LEU A 110 -2.97 -6.67 11.58
N ALA A 111 -2.31 -6.40 10.44
CA ALA A 111 -1.70 -7.43 9.61
C ALA A 111 -0.63 -8.21 10.38
N ARG A 112 0.22 -7.51 11.14
CA ARG A 112 1.24 -8.15 11.98
C ARG A 112 0.63 -8.94 13.13
N GLU A 113 -0.30 -8.34 13.88
CA GLU A 113 -0.96 -8.97 15.04
C GLU A 113 -1.63 -10.30 14.68
N ASN A 114 -2.11 -10.44 13.44
CA ASN A 114 -2.85 -11.61 12.97
C ASN A 114 -2.09 -12.42 11.91
N ASN A 115 -0.77 -12.22 11.81
CA ASN A 115 0.13 -12.96 10.91
C ASN A 115 -0.34 -12.99 9.43
N LEU A 116 -0.91 -11.88 8.95
CA LEU A 116 -1.36 -11.72 7.56
C LEU A 116 -0.17 -11.40 6.65
N LEU A 117 0.74 -12.37 6.49
CA LEU A 117 2.03 -12.16 5.83
C LEU A 117 1.92 -11.68 4.37
N ALA A 118 0.87 -12.10 3.65
CA ALA A 118 0.69 -11.77 2.24
C ALA A 118 0.50 -10.26 1.98
N ILE A 119 -0.09 -9.52 2.92
CA ILE A 119 -0.39 -8.08 2.76
C ILE A 119 0.75 -7.17 3.26
N LEU A 120 1.66 -7.71 4.08
CA LEU A 120 2.74 -6.94 4.70
C LEU A 120 3.67 -6.26 3.68
N PRO A 121 4.12 -6.91 2.58
CA PRO A 121 5.05 -6.28 1.64
C PRO A 121 4.50 -4.98 1.04
N CYS A 122 3.24 -4.96 0.61
CA CYS A 122 2.60 -3.75 0.08
C CYS A 122 2.37 -2.71 1.19
N ALA A 123 1.96 -3.14 2.39
CA ALA A 123 1.77 -2.24 3.52
C ALA A 123 3.08 -1.52 3.89
N TYR A 124 4.19 -2.24 4.04
CA TYR A 124 5.52 -1.67 4.27
C TYR A 124 5.98 -0.76 3.13
N TYR A 125 5.76 -1.18 1.88
CA TYR A 125 6.11 -0.36 0.72
C TYR A 125 5.42 1.01 0.75
N ARG A 126 4.15 1.11 1.18
CA ARG A 126 3.44 2.40 1.29
C ARG A 126 4.15 3.38 2.22
N PHE A 127 4.69 2.90 3.35
CA PHE A 127 5.50 3.71 4.26
C PHE A 127 6.86 4.05 3.66
N ALA A 128 7.55 3.05 3.11
CA ALA A 128 8.85 3.22 2.49
C ALA A 128 8.84 4.09 1.22
N LYS A 129 7.67 4.33 0.62
CA LYS A 129 7.47 5.29 -0.48
C LYS A 129 7.35 6.73 0.01
N GLY A 130 6.96 6.94 1.27
CA GLY A 130 6.84 8.24 1.91
C GLY A 130 8.19 8.91 2.17
N SER A 131 8.18 10.03 2.89
CA SER A 131 9.42 10.59 3.43
C SER A 131 9.86 9.78 4.65
N LEU A 132 11.17 9.72 4.92
CA LEU A 132 11.68 9.12 6.14
C LEU A 132 11.03 9.73 7.39
N GLU A 133 10.80 11.05 7.39
CA GLU A 133 10.08 11.74 8.46
C GLU A 133 8.67 11.18 8.70
N SER A 134 7.92 10.83 7.64
CA SER A 134 6.57 10.30 7.76
C SER A 134 6.51 8.97 8.51
N ILE A 135 7.59 8.18 8.48
CA ILE A 135 7.69 6.91 9.23
C ILE A 135 7.71 7.15 10.74
N PHE A 136 8.31 8.25 11.20
CA PHE A 136 8.45 8.60 12.62
C PHE A 136 7.36 9.54 13.13
N ARG A 137 6.54 10.09 12.22
CA ARG A 137 5.49 11.03 12.57
C ARG A 137 4.30 10.32 13.22
N GLU A 138 3.77 10.97 14.24
CA GLU A 138 2.50 10.59 14.88
C GLU A 138 1.33 11.19 14.11
N ILE A 139 0.26 10.41 13.93
CA ILE A 139 -0.94 10.88 13.25
C ILE A 139 -2.08 10.95 14.25
N GLN A 140 -2.59 12.16 14.46
CA GLN A 140 -3.79 12.38 15.26
C GLN A 140 -5.04 12.14 14.39
N SER A 141 -5.88 11.22 14.84
CA SER A 141 -7.19 10.92 14.28
C SER A 141 -8.23 11.98 14.67
N LEU A 142 -9.38 11.98 13.98
CA LEU A 142 -10.48 12.92 14.24
C LEU A 142 -11.10 12.72 15.63
N ASP A 143 -11.01 11.52 16.19
CA ASP A 143 -11.47 11.17 17.54
C ASP A 143 -10.43 11.53 18.63
N GLY A 144 -9.31 12.15 18.26
CA GLY A 144 -8.22 12.52 19.16
C GLY A 144 -7.25 11.39 19.48
N THR A 145 -7.49 10.17 18.98
CA THR A 145 -6.53 9.06 19.13
C THR A 145 -5.27 9.33 18.31
N VAL A 146 -4.14 8.77 18.74
CA VAL A 146 -2.86 8.93 18.05
C VAL A 146 -2.42 7.58 17.52
N SER A 147 -2.39 7.43 16.20
CA SER A 147 -1.84 6.25 15.53
C SER A 147 -0.34 6.44 15.31
N THR A 148 0.46 5.48 15.76
CA THR A 148 1.91 5.45 15.55
C THR A 148 2.39 4.04 15.22
N LEU A 149 3.50 3.93 14.48
CA LEU A 149 4.13 2.64 14.22
C LEU A 149 4.84 2.16 15.50
N SER A 150 4.84 0.84 15.71
CA SER A 150 5.68 0.21 16.72
C SER A 150 7.17 0.52 16.48
N ALA A 151 8.01 0.47 17.51
CA ALA A 151 9.44 0.74 17.35
C ALA A 151 10.08 -0.18 16.30
N LEU A 152 9.69 -1.47 16.29
CA LEU A 152 10.17 -2.46 15.32
C LEU A 152 9.70 -2.11 13.90
N ASP A 153 8.45 -1.67 13.72
CA ASP A 153 7.94 -1.29 12.40
C ASP A 153 8.58 -0.01 11.88
N ARG A 154 8.88 0.96 12.75
CA ARG A 154 9.64 2.16 12.36
C ARG A 154 11.02 1.78 11.80
N ILE A 155 11.75 0.92 12.51
CA ILE A 155 13.06 0.42 12.08
C ILE A 155 12.92 -0.35 10.75
N THR A 156 11.94 -1.23 10.65
CA THR A 156 11.69 -2.05 9.45
C THR A 156 11.36 -1.18 8.24
N CYS A 157 10.46 -0.20 8.39
CA CYS A 157 10.13 0.76 7.35
C CYS A 157 11.34 1.62 6.94
N ALA A 158 12.15 2.08 7.90
CA ALA A 158 13.32 2.92 7.62
C ALA A 158 14.40 2.15 6.84
N LEU A 159 14.72 0.93 7.26
CA LEU A 159 15.65 0.05 6.54
C LEU A 159 15.09 -0.35 5.17
N GLY A 160 13.79 -0.66 5.09
CA GLY A 160 13.11 -0.95 3.83
C GLY A 160 13.16 0.22 2.86
N HIS A 161 12.96 1.45 3.35
CA HIS A 161 13.10 2.69 2.58
C HIS A 161 14.52 2.83 1.99
N GLU A 162 15.56 2.65 2.82
CA GLU A 162 16.94 2.72 2.35
C GLU A 162 17.25 1.63 1.29
N ARG A 163 16.86 0.38 1.56
CA ARG A 163 17.06 -0.74 0.63
C ARG A 163 16.35 -0.51 -0.69
N LEU A 164 15.10 -0.03 -0.67
CA LEU A 164 14.34 0.31 -1.86
C LEU A 164 14.96 1.47 -2.64
N LEU A 165 15.46 2.50 -1.95
CA LEU A 165 16.16 3.61 -2.57
C LEU A 165 17.43 3.17 -3.30
N GLN A 166 18.18 2.22 -2.74
CA GLN A 166 19.37 1.65 -3.37
C GLN A 166 18.97 0.72 -4.53
N ALA A 167 18.02 -0.18 -4.29
CA ALA A 167 17.61 -1.21 -5.25
C ALA A 167 17.04 -0.61 -6.53
N GLN A 168 16.23 0.45 -6.48
CA GLN A 168 15.59 1.01 -7.68
C GLN A 168 16.60 1.44 -8.77
N TRP A 169 17.86 1.73 -8.40
CA TRP A 169 18.91 2.15 -9.33
C TRP A 169 19.74 1.00 -9.90
N GLN A 170 19.63 -0.20 -9.36
CA GLN A 170 20.41 -1.35 -9.82
C GLN A 170 19.99 -1.76 -11.23
N SER A 171 20.95 -2.32 -11.99
CA SER A 171 20.68 -2.88 -13.32
C SER A 171 19.58 -3.94 -13.24
N GLY A 172 18.61 -3.86 -14.15
CA GLY A 172 17.45 -4.77 -14.15
C GLY A 172 16.31 -4.36 -13.22
N ASN A 173 16.49 -3.37 -12.33
CA ASN A 173 15.41 -2.82 -11.50
C ASN A 173 14.75 -1.60 -12.16
N SER A 174 13.69 -1.08 -11.52
CA SER A 174 12.76 -0.10 -12.08
C SER A 174 13.37 1.15 -12.73
N LEU A 175 14.51 1.65 -12.22
CA LEU A 175 15.19 2.85 -12.73
C LEU A 175 16.61 2.59 -13.22
N GLY A 176 17.12 1.36 -13.16
CA GLY A 176 18.46 1.03 -13.67
C GLY A 176 18.64 1.39 -15.15
N TRP A 177 17.56 1.26 -15.94
CA TRP A 177 17.55 1.66 -17.35
C TRP A 177 17.80 3.15 -17.57
N LEU A 178 17.46 4.01 -16.60
CA LEU A 178 17.63 5.45 -16.72
C LEU A 178 19.12 5.84 -16.63
N ILE A 179 19.90 5.09 -15.86
CA ILE A 179 21.35 5.29 -15.72
C ILE A 179 22.07 4.83 -16.99
N ALA A 180 21.70 3.66 -17.52
CA ALA A 180 22.27 3.09 -18.74
C ALA A 180 21.58 3.57 -20.03
N TRP A 181 20.81 4.66 -19.96
CA TRP A 181 19.93 5.08 -21.05
C TRP A 181 20.72 5.47 -22.30
N LYS A 182 20.23 5.00 -23.46
CA LYS A 182 20.70 5.41 -24.78
C LYS A 182 19.50 5.82 -25.65
N PRO A 183 19.63 6.84 -26.50
CA PRO A 183 18.59 7.16 -27.48
C PRO A 183 18.30 5.96 -28.39
N ALA A 184 17.04 5.80 -28.77
CA ALA A 184 16.67 4.83 -29.79
C ALA A 184 17.34 5.19 -31.15
N PRO A 185 17.66 4.21 -32.01
CA PRO A 185 18.30 4.45 -33.31
C PRO A 185 17.52 5.45 -34.19
N ASP A 186 16.21 5.47 -34.08
CA ASP A 186 15.25 6.31 -34.79
C ASP A 186 14.78 7.52 -33.95
N CYS A 187 15.58 7.93 -32.96
CA CYS A 187 15.27 9.09 -32.13
C CYS A 187 15.19 10.37 -32.97
N LYS A 188 14.00 10.99 -33.01
CA LYS A 188 13.75 12.24 -33.76
C LYS A 188 14.55 13.45 -33.26
N ASN A 189 14.98 13.44 -32.00
CA ASN A 189 15.74 14.55 -31.40
C ASN A 189 16.53 14.03 -30.18
N VAL A 190 17.76 13.60 -30.44
CA VAL A 190 18.67 13.03 -29.44
C VAL A 190 18.92 14.00 -28.29
N SER A 191 19.29 15.25 -28.59
CA SER A 191 19.60 16.26 -27.57
C SER A 191 18.42 16.56 -26.65
N ARG A 192 17.19 16.62 -27.19
CA ARG A 192 15.98 16.81 -26.39
C ARG A 192 15.72 15.61 -25.48
N CYS A 193 15.82 14.38 -26.00
CA CYS A 193 15.58 13.18 -25.19
C CYS A 193 16.64 13.01 -24.10
N GLN A 194 17.91 13.29 -24.41
CA GLN A 194 19.00 13.27 -23.43
C GLN A 194 18.81 14.32 -22.33
N ARG A 195 18.42 15.55 -22.70
CA ARG A 195 18.10 16.60 -21.70
C ARG A 195 16.93 16.19 -20.79
N ARG A 196 15.91 15.54 -21.36
CA ARG A 196 14.75 15.02 -20.60
C ARG A 196 15.17 13.87 -19.67
N GLN A 197 16.03 12.96 -20.13
CA GLN A 197 16.60 11.90 -19.31
C GLN A 197 17.36 12.51 -18.12
N GLN A 198 18.28 13.44 -18.36
CA GLN A 198 19.09 14.04 -17.30
C GLN A 198 18.23 14.83 -16.31
N SER A 199 17.24 15.58 -16.80
CA SER A 199 16.29 16.29 -15.96
C SER A 199 15.52 15.33 -15.04
N ARG A 200 15.06 14.19 -15.55
CA ARG A 200 14.37 13.17 -14.74
C ARG A 200 15.30 12.53 -13.72
N LEU A 201 16.50 12.15 -14.13
CA LEU A 201 17.52 11.58 -13.24
C LEU A 201 17.79 12.54 -12.08
N ASN A 202 18.03 13.82 -12.38
CA ASN A 202 18.25 14.85 -11.36
C ASN A 202 17.03 15.03 -10.44
N THR A 203 15.81 15.09 -10.98
CA THR A 203 14.58 15.22 -10.16
C THR A 203 14.43 14.05 -9.20
N ILE A 204 14.67 12.83 -9.66
CA ILE A 204 14.52 11.62 -8.83
C ILE A 204 15.62 11.58 -7.77
N LEU A 205 16.88 11.80 -8.14
CA LEU A 205 18.01 11.81 -7.20
C LEU A 205 17.85 12.86 -6.10
N ILE A 206 17.48 14.09 -6.46
CA ILE A 206 17.28 15.19 -5.51
C ILE A 206 16.09 14.91 -4.58
N SER A 207 15.07 14.20 -5.06
CA SER A 207 13.90 13.92 -4.23
C SER A 207 14.17 12.99 -3.06
N ALA A 208 15.23 12.16 -3.12
CA ALA A 208 15.51 11.10 -2.15
C ALA A 208 14.29 10.23 -1.80
N LYS A 209 13.38 10.03 -2.77
CA LYS A 209 12.16 9.25 -2.64
C LYS A 209 12.25 7.95 -3.41
N VAL A 210 11.46 6.97 -2.98
CA VAL A 210 11.30 5.70 -3.70
C VAL A 210 10.31 5.88 -4.84
N HIS A 211 10.75 5.60 -6.06
CA HIS A 211 9.98 5.73 -7.30
C HIS A 211 9.83 4.38 -8.02
N SER A 212 9.97 3.26 -7.30
CA SER A 212 10.07 1.91 -7.86
C SER A 212 8.94 1.48 -8.79
N PHE A 213 7.75 2.09 -8.67
CA PHE A 213 6.58 1.75 -9.50
C PHE A 213 6.09 2.93 -10.35
N ILE A 214 7.00 3.73 -10.91
CA ILE A 214 6.66 4.73 -11.93
C ILE A 214 5.87 4.08 -13.08
N ARG A 215 4.78 4.72 -13.52
CA ARG A 215 3.97 4.21 -14.64
C ARG A 215 4.68 4.36 -15.98
N VAL A 216 4.42 3.43 -16.90
CA VAL A 216 4.90 3.52 -18.30
C VAL A 216 4.49 4.83 -18.97
N SER A 217 3.26 5.31 -18.71
CA SER A 217 2.79 6.60 -19.22
C SER A 217 3.65 7.81 -18.81
N TYR A 218 4.45 7.71 -17.75
CA TYR A 218 5.41 8.74 -17.37
C TYR A 218 6.58 8.84 -18.36
N VAL A 219 7.03 7.71 -18.88
CA VAL A 219 8.07 7.60 -19.91
C VAL A 219 7.53 8.09 -21.26
N GLN A 220 6.33 7.65 -21.64
CA GLN A 220 5.66 8.07 -22.88
C GLN A 220 5.51 9.59 -23.00
N LYS A 221 5.27 10.29 -21.88
CA LYS A 221 5.16 11.75 -21.85
C LYS A 221 6.51 12.49 -21.85
N ALA A 222 7.59 11.81 -21.45
CA ALA A 222 8.89 12.43 -21.27
C ALA A 222 9.77 12.37 -22.53
N PHE A 223 9.64 11.29 -23.31
CA PHE A 223 10.50 10.99 -24.45
C PHE A 223 9.75 11.06 -25.78
N CYS A 224 10.49 11.09 -26.89
CA CYS A 224 9.86 10.84 -28.20
C CYS A 224 9.39 9.37 -28.27
N ALA A 225 8.42 9.07 -29.14
CA ALA A 225 7.77 7.76 -29.20
C ALA A 225 8.77 6.57 -29.28
N PRO A 226 9.82 6.60 -30.12
CA PRO A 226 10.76 5.47 -30.17
C PRO A 226 11.60 5.30 -28.90
N CYS A 227 12.11 6.40 -28.33
CA CYS A 227 12.84 6.35 -27.05
C CYS A 227 11.94 5.92 -25.89
N ALA A 228 10.65 6.28 -25.94
CA ALA A 228 9.69 5.83 -24.95
C ALA A 228 9.50 4.31 -25.06
N GLN A 229 9.20 3.81 -26.26
CA GLN A 229 9.02 2.39 -26.55
C GLN A 229 10.23 1.55 -26.12
N LEU A 230 11.46 2.01 -26.42
CA LEU A 230 12.70 1.35 -25.99
C LEU A 230 12.82 1.25 -24.46
N ALA A 231 12.29 2.23 -23.73
CA ALA A 231 12.35 2.28 -22.27
C ALA A 231 11.19 1.55 -21.56
N GLU A 232 10.09 1.23 -22.26
CA GLU A 232 8.93 0.57 -21.62
C GLU A 232 9.25 -0.83 -21.14
N THR A 233 9.92 -1.63 -21.98
CA THR A 233 10.28 -3.02 -21.66
C THR A 233 11.15 -3.13 -20.40
N PRO A 234 12.31 -2.44 -20.30
CA PRO A 234 13.14 -2.53 -19.10
C PRO A 234 12.47 -1.89 -17.87
N LEU A 235 11.64 -0.85 -18.03
CA LEU A 235 10.86 -0.30 -16.92
C LEU A 235 9.81 -1.32 -16.42
N ALA A 236 9.09 -1.99 -17.32
CA ALA A 236 8.10 -2.98 -16.95
C ALA A 236 8.74 -4.17 -16.23
N ALA A 237 9.82 -4.73 -16.80
CA ALA A 237 10.58 -5.82 -16.19
C ALA A 237 11.14 -5.43 -14.82
N GLY A 238 11.74 -4.23 -14.72
CA GLY A 238 12.29 -3.75 -13.45
C GLY A 238 11.25 -3.48 -12.37
N ARG A 239 10.00 -3.15 -12.73
CA ARG A 239 8.90 -3.03 -11.77
C ARG A 239 8.44 -4.40 -11.27
N ALA A 240 8.29 -5.38 -12.17
CA ALA A 240 7.94 -6.75 -11.79
C ALA A 240 8.97 -7.31 -10.81
N LYS A 241 10.25 -7.20 -11.16
CA LYS A 241 11.35 -7.61 -10.29
C LYS A 241 11.32 -6.91 -8.93
N MET A 242 11.19 -5.59 -8.90
CA MET A 242 11.12 -4.84 -7.64
C MET A 242 9.91 -5.23 -6.78
N TRP A 243 8.80 -5.65 -7.41
CA TRP A 243 7.62 -6.14 -6.71
C TRP A 243 7.87 -7.50 -6.07
N GLU A 244 8.43 -8.44 -6.83
CA GLU A 244 8.84 -9.77 -6.34
C GLU A 244 9.84 -9.68 -5.19
N ASP A 245 10.76 -8.71 -5.25
CA ASP A 245 11.78 -8.49 -4.22
C ASP A 245 11.22 -7.76 -2.96
N LEU A 246 9.99 -7.23 -2.97
CA LEU A 246 9.42 -6.44 -1.85
C LEU A 246 9.52 -7.12 -0.49
N PRO A 247 9.18 -8.41 -0.32
CA PRO A 247 9.26 -9.08 0.98
C PRO A 247 10.67 -9.00 1.59
N SER A 248 11.72 -9.11 0.75
CA SER A 248 13.12 -9.07 1.18
C SER A 248 13.55 -7.71 1.75
N PHE A 249 12.90 -6.62 1.33
CA PHE A 249 13.19 -5.29 1.88
C PHE A 249 12.57 -5.10 3.26
N SER A 250 11.44 -5.76 3.54
CA SER A 250 10.71 -5.68 4.80
C SER A 250 11.08 -6.75 5.84
N THR A 251 11.85 -7.78 5.48
CA THR A 251 12.37 -8.74 6.46
C THR A 251 13.41 -8.06 7.36
N SER A 252 13.10 -8.02 8.66
CA SER A 252 14.03 -7.58 9.71
C SER A 252 15.30 -8.43 9.68
N LEU A 253 16.43 -7.85 10.07
CA LEU A 253 17.73 -8.51 10.13
C LEU A 253 17.66 -9.84 10.91
N PRO A 254 18.40 -10.88 10.51
CA PRO A 254 18.49 -12.12 11.25
C PRO A 254 19.07 -11.84 12.66
N GLY A 255 18.32 -12.15 13.71
CA GLY A 255 18.74 -11.95 15.10
C GLY A 255 17.64 -11.88 16.17
N ALA A 256 16.36 -11.92 15.80
CA ALA A 256 15.24 -11.99 16.74
C ALA A 256 14.39 -13.24 16.45
N SER A 257 14.86 -14.38 16.95
CA SER A 257 14.13 -15.65 17.03
C SER A 257 14.38 -16.24 18.40
#